data_AF-Q225J9-F1
#
_entry.id   AF-Q225J9-F1
#
_cell.length_a   1.000
_cell.length_b   1.000
_cell.length_c   1.000
_cell.angle_alpha   90.00
_cell.angle_beta   90.00
_cell.angle_gamma   90.00
#
_symmetry.space_group_name_H-M   'P 1'
#
loop_
_entity.id
_entity.type
_entity.pdbx_description
1 polymer ?
#
loop_
_entity_poly.entity_id
_entity_poly.type
_entity_poly.pdbx_seq_one_letter_code
_entity_poly.pdbx_strand_id
1 'polypeptide(L)'
;MKSLDIFGSQILFRFNRESAHYTRFGSIFTIAIVSIVALRLILIISSVVQRTNPVVIYQERQVDSPKLFTINQNTFQMAFGMQDSNFNQFIDEQVYNITVTNIHKTTKVDPTTGKPTENYITTQVPITRCSLDNFPDQDNLHYYQQIDYTNMYCFPLDFDLSIEGDFNAENFQYIYINIQKCSQNCKPDDYIQNKLGYSFFSMQFSDIIVDPTQKTNPFKHYSRDTFFSTSLQMPKEVYFQMRNNYVQSDYGWITSDIETVNFPSFSYTEQNVRK
;
A
#
# COMPACT_ATOMS: atom_id res chain seq x y z
N MET A 1 -0.20 -62.16 1.23
CA MET A 1 0.72 -61.36 0.38
C MET A 1 0.19 -61.20 -1.04
N LYS A 2 -0.21 -62.26 -1.76
CA LYS A 2 -0.77 -62.13 -3.13
C LYS A 2 -2.08 -61.32 -3.22
N SER A 3 -2.87 -61.25 -2.15
CA SER A 3 -4.15 -60.52 -2.09
C SER A 3 -4.05 -58.99 -2.12
N LEU A 4 -2.83 -58.44 -2.05
CA LEU A 4 -2.57 -56.99 -2.10
C LEU A 4 -2.24 -56.49 -3.51
N ASP A 5 -2.17 -57.40 -4.49
CA ASP A 5 -1.94 -57.05 -5.89
C ASP A 5 -3.26 -56.54 -6.51
N ILE A 6 -3.38 -55.22 -6.68
CA ILE A 6 -4.57 -54.60 -7.29
C ILE A 6 -4.52 -54.67 -8.83
N PHE A 7 -3.36 -54.99 -9.41
CA PHE A 7 -3.12 -55.02 -10.85
C PHE A 7 -3.05 -56.46 -11.42
N GLY A 8 -3.78 -57.39 -10.80
CA GLY A 8 -3.82 -58.79 -11.24
C GLY A 8 -4.14 -58.92 -12.74
N SER A 9 -3.38 -59.77 -13.44
CA SER A 9 -3.56 -59.98 -14.88
C SER A 9 -4.79 -60.86 -15.14
N GLN A 10 -5.67 -60.43 -16.05
CA GLN A 10 -6.85 -61.21 -16.41
C GLN A 10 -6.44 -62.48 -17.14
N ILE A 11 -7.01 -63.61 -16.71
CA ILE A 11 -6.75 -64.92 -17.32
C ILE A 11 -8.00 -65.37 -18.10
N LEU A 12 -7.81 -65.72 -19.39
CA LEU A 12 -8.88 -66.20 -20.27
C LEU A 12 -9.47 -67.54 -19.80
N PHE A 13 -8.67 -68.36 -19.13
CA PHE A 13 -9.08 -69.62 -18.54
C PHE A 13 -9.13 -69.48 -17.02
N ARG A 14 -10.31 -69.64 -16.41
CA ARG A 14 -10.52 -69.48 -14.97
C ARG A 14 -9.80 -70.61 -14.22
N PHE A 15 -8.69 -70.28 -13.57
CA PHE A 15 -7.98 -71.20 -12.68
C PHE A 15 -8.50 -70.99 -11.25
N ASN A 16 -8.91 -72.06 -10.56
CA ASN A 16 -9.50 -72.00 -9.21
C ASN A 16 -10.71 -71.05 -9.03
N ARG A 17 -11.53 -70.87 -10.08
CA ARG A 17 -12.70 -69.95 -10.12
C ARG A 17 -12.35 -68.45 -10.00
N GLU A 18 -11.08 -68.08 -9.97
CA GLU A 18 -10.64 -66.68 -9.99
C GLU A 18 -10.45 -66.20 -11.44
N SER A 19 -10.84 -64.96 -11.71
CA SER A 19 -10.76 -64.33 -13.05
C SER A 19 -9.43 -63.61 -13.29
N ALA A 20 -8.58 -63.48 -12.27
CA ALA A 20 -7.32 -62.77 -12.32
C ALA A 20 -6.23 -63.56 -11.58
N HIS A 21 -5.00 -63.50 -12.08
CA HIS A 21 -3.85 -64.10 -11.44
C HIS A 21 -3.02 -63.02 -10.73
N TYR A 22 -2.87 -63.17 -9.41
CA TYR A 22 -2.14 -62.23 -8.56
C TYR A 22 -0.72 -62.72 -8.25
N THR A 23 0.26 -61.82 -8.35
CA THR A 23 1.67 -62.16 -8.17
C THR A 23 2.27 -61.46 -6.95
N ARG A 24 3.28 -62.08 -6.32
CA ARG A 24 4.02 -61.43 -5.21
C ARG A 24 4.74 -60.16 -5.68
N PHE A 25 5.17 -60.15 -6.94
CA PHE A 25 5.79 -58.99 -7.58
C PHE A 25 4.80 -57.84 -7.79
N GLY A 26 3.58 -58.16 -8.26
CA GLY A 26 2.48 -57.20 -8.36
C GLY A 26 2.11 -56.59 -7.01
N SER A 27 2.10 -57.38 -5.92
CA SER A 27 1.88 -56.85 -4.57
C SER A 27 2.95 -55.85 -4.11
N ILE A 28 4.23 -56.08 -4.44
CA ILE A 28 5.32 -55.12 -4.14
C ILE A 28 5.10 -53.81 -4.92
N PHE A 29 4.73 -53.93 -6.20
CA PHE A 29 4.46 -52.77 -7.04
C PHE A 29 3.24 -51.97 -6.58
N THR A 30 2.16 -52.65 -6.15
CA THR A 30 1.00 -52.00 -5.53
C THR A 30 1.38 -51.26 -4.25
N ILE A 31 2.18 -51.88 -3.36
CA ILE A 31 2.65 -51.21 -2.13
C ILE A 31 3.50 -49.99 -2.49
N ALA A 32 4.38 -50.07 -3.48
CA ALA A 32 5.19 -48.94 -3.94
C ALA A 32 4.30 -47.79 -4.46
N ILE A 33 3.29 -48.08 -5.29
CA ILE A 33 2.36 -47.07 -5.80
C ILE A 33 1.57 -46.43 -4.64
N VAL A 34 0.99 -47.24 -3.76
CA VAL A 34 0.25 -46.74 -2.59
C VAL A 34 1.13 -45.86 -1.71
N SER A 35 2.39 -46.24 -1.51
CA SER A 35 3.35 -45.45 -0.72
C SER A 35 3.65 -44.10 -1.39
N ILE A 36 3.86 -44.08 -2.71
CA ILE A 36 4.09 -42.83 -3.46
C ILE A 36 2.85 -41.92 -3.40
N VAL A 37 1.65 -42.49 -3.56
CA VAL A 37 0.38 -41.73 -3.48
C VAL A 37 0.18 -41.18 -2.07
N ALA A 38 0.40 -41.98 -1.02
CA ALA A 38 0.31 -41.53 0.36
C ALA A 38 1.33 -40.43 0.68
N LEU A 39 2.57 -40.57 0.22
CA LEU A 39 3.60 -39.54 0.38
C LEU A 39 3.19 -38.24 -0.33
N ARG A 40 2.64 -38.32 -1.55
CA ARG A 40 2.11 -37.15 -2.26
C ARG A 40 0.95 -36.50 -1.52
N LEU A 41 0.02 -37.29 -0.98
CA LEU A 41 -1.08 -36.78 -0.18
C LEU A 41 -0.59 -36.05 1.06
N ILE A 42 0.39 -36.61 1.78
CA ILE A 42 1.01 -35.98 2.95
C ILE A 42 1.68 -34.65 2.57
N LEU A 43 2.39 -34.60 1.44
CA LEU A 43 3.00 -33.35 0.95
C LEU A 43 1.96 -32.29 0.61
N ILE A 44 0.86 -32.68 -0.05
CA ILE A 44 -0.24 -31.75 -0.38
C ILE A 44 -0.89 -31.24 0.90
N ILE A 45 -1.26 -32.13 1.83
CA ILE A 45 -1.83 -31.74 3.13
C ILE A 45 -0.86 -30.81 3.86
N SER A 46 0.43 -31.15 3.90
CA SER A 46 1.46 -30.31 4.52
C SER A 46 1.53 -28.94 3.86
N SER A 47 1.50 -28.84 2.53
CA SER A 47 1.50 -27.56 1.82
C SER A 47 0.24 -26.72 2.06
N VAL A 48 -0.92 -27.36 2.29
CA VAL A 48 -2.18 -26.69 2.64
C VAL A 48 -2.14 -26.20 4.09
N VAL A 49 -1.62 -27.02 5.02
CA VAL A 49 -1.42 -26.63 6.43
C VAL A 49 -0.41 -25.49 6.55
N GLN A 50 0.71 -25.60 5.83
CA GLN A 50 1.81 -24.63 5.88
C GLN A 50 1.57 -23.43 4.96
N ARG A 51 0.59 -23.49 4.06
CA ARG A 51 0.15 -22.41 3.16
C ARG A 51 1.28 -21.83 2.30
N THR A 52 2.23 -22.66 1.87
CA THR A 52 3.49 -22.20 1.26
C THR A 52 3.38 -21.75 -0.21
N ASN A 53 2.21 -21.88 -0.85
CA ASN A 53 1.98 -21.49 -2.25
C ASN A 53 0.54 -21.00 -2.44
N PRO A 54 0.20 -19.77 -2.03
CA PRO A 54 -1.13 -19.22 -2.24
C PRO A 54 -1.40 -19.02 -3.73
N VAL A 55 -2.62 -19.34 -4.17
CA VAL A 55 -3.10 -18.97 -5.50
C VAL A 55 -3.61 -17.54 -5.42
N VAL A 56 -2.97 -16.63 -6.14
CA VAL A 56 -3.32 -15.21 -6.13
C VAL A 56 -4.20 -14.88 -7.33
N ILE A 57 -5.37 -14.32 -7.07
CA ILE A 57 -6.24 -13.74 -8.09
C ILE A 57 -6.18 -12.22 -7.91
N TYR A 58 -5.71 -11.52 -8.95
CA TYR A 58 -5.66 -10.07 -8.96
C TYR A 58 -6.87 -9.51 -9.70
N GLN A 59 -7.55 -8.55 -9.08
CA GLN A 59 -8.66 -7.84 -9.67
C GLN A 59 -8.56 -6.35 -9.32
N GLU A 60 -8.60 -5.50 -10.33
CA GLU A 60 -8.87 -4.08 -10.17
C GLU A 60 -10.37 -3.85 -10.32
N ARG A 61 -10.96 -3.12 -9.39
CA ARG A 61 -12.36 -2.68 -9.47
C ARG A 61 -12.43 -1.18 -9.27
N GLN A 62 -13.23 -0.52 -10.08
CA GLN A 62 -13.61 0.86 -9.82
C GLN A 62 -14.60 0.87 -8.65
N VAL A 63 -14.39 1.79 -7.72
CA VAL A 63 -15.27 2.01 -6.56
C VAL A 63 -15.64 3.49 -6.56
N ASP A 64 -16.93 3.77 -6.38
CA ASP A 64 -17.45 5.14 -6.47
C ASP A 64 -16.97 6.04 -5.32
N SER A 65 -16.66 5.44 -4.17
CA SER A 65 -16.10 6.14 -3.01
C SER A 65 -15.07 5.26 -2.29
N PRO A 66 -13.77 5.55 -2.46
CA PRO A 66 -12.71 5.01 -1.62
C PRO A 66 -12.99 5.23 -0.13
N LYS A 67 -12.79 4.18 0.67
CA LYS A 67 -12.94 4.22 2.13
C LYS A 67 -11.99 5.24 2.77
N LEU A 68 -12.47 5.89 3.83
CA LEU A 68 -11.69 6.76 4.70
C LEU A 68 -10.43 6.08 5.24
N PHE A 69 -9.33 6.82 5.20
CA PHE A 69 -8.05 6.45 5.79
C PHE A 69 -7.56 7.55 6.73
N THR A 70 -7.10 7.14 7.91
CA THR A 70 -6.48 8.03 8.89
C THR A 70 -4.97 8.00 8.74
N ILE A 71 -4.38 9.16 8.46
CA ILE A 71 -2.96 9.45 8.42
C ILE A 71 -2.50 9.90 9.80
N ASN A 72 -1.57 9.15 10.37
CA ASN A 72 -0.78 9.50 11.56
C ASN A 72 0.57 8.76 11.51
N GLN A 73 1.42 8.93 12.51
CA GLN A 73 2.75 8.32 12.59
C GLN A 73 2.75 6.79 12.55
N ASN A 74 1.65 6.14 12.91
CA ASN A 74 1.54 4.68 12.92
C ASN A 74 1.02 4.12 11.58
N THR A 75 0.29 4.93 10.81
CA THR A 75 -0.35 4.48 9.56
C THR A 75 0.33 5.01 8.30
N PHE A 76 0.78 6.27 8.31
CA PHE A 76 1.39 6.91 7.16
C PHE A 76 2.44 7.92 7.62
N GLN A 77 3.67 7.43 7.73
CA GLN A 77 4.83 8.23 8.09
C GLN A 77 5.22 9.07 6.88
N MET A 78 5.38 10.38 7.08
CA MET A 78 5.73 11.28 5.98
C MET A 78 6.61 12.42 6.50
N ALA A 79 7.67 12.68 5.75
CA ALA A 79 8.52 13.85 5.84
C ALA A 79 8.46 14.63 4.52
N PHE A 80 8.36 15.95 4.57
CA PHE A 80 8.35 16.77 3.36
C PHE A 80 9.06 18.10 3.58
N GLY A 81 9.63 18.66 2.52
CA GLY A 81 10.42 19.88 2.63
C GLY A 81 10.99 20.34 1.30
N MET A 82 11.93 21.27 1.37
CA MET A 82 12.62 21.80 0.20
C MET A 82 14.06 21.28 0.13
N GLN A 83 14.47 20.89 -1.07
CA GLN A 83 15.85 20.55 -1.41
C GLN A 83 16.46 21.63 -2.28
N ASP A 84 17.73 21.94 -2.04
CA ASP A 84 18.49 22.83 -2.93
C ASP A 84 19.01 22.10 -4.17
N SER A 85 19.74 22.82 -5.03
CA SER A 85 20.30 22.28 -6.26
C SER A 85 21.30 21.13 -6.06
N ASN A 86 21.80 20.95 -4.84
CA ASN A 86 22.70 19.86 -4.45
C ASN A 86 21.95 18.74 -3.71
N PHE A 87 20.61 18.75 -3.73
CA PHE A 87 19.73 17.79 -3.04
C PHE A 87 19.80 17.83 -1.51
N ASN A 88 20.37 18.88 -0.91
CA ASN A 88 20.37 19.04 0.55
C ASN A 88 19.03 19.58 1.02
N GLN A 89 18.45 18.95 2.03
CA GLN A 89 17.24 19.43 2.69
C GLN A 89 17.53 20.75 3.42
N PHE A 90 16.60 21.69 3.38
CA PHE A 90 16.72 22.94 4.13
C PHE A 90 15.37 23.51 4.56
N ILE A 91 15.35 24.09 5.76
CA ILE A 91 14.24 24.89 6.28
C ILE A 91 14.72 26.33 6.48
N ASP A 92 14.13 27.25 5.74
CA ASP A 92 14.41 28.69 5.86
C ASP A 92 13.13 29.50 5.58
N GLU A 93 12.43 29.88 6.65
CA GLU A 93 11.17 30.67 6.60
C GLU A 93 11.39 32.07 5.99
N GLN A 94 12.63 32.57 5.96
CA GLN A 94 12.96 33.83 5.28
C GLN A 94 13.10 33.66 3.76
N VAL A 95 13.03 32.43 3.25
CA VAL A 95 13.09 32.10 1.82
C VAL A 95 11.73 31.59 1.32
N TYR A 96 11.11 30.66 2.03
CA TYR A 96 9.83 30.06 1.67
C TYR A 96 9.00 29.72 2.92
N ASN A 97 7.69 29.66 2.76
CA ASN A 97 6.75 29.21 3.79
C ASN A 97 5.94 28.01 3.26
N ILE A 98 5.70 27.02 4.11
CA ILE A 98 4.80 25.90 3.82
C ILE A 98 3.57 26.01 4.71
N THR A 99 2.40 25.90 4.09
CA THR A 99 1.12 25.84 4.79
C THR A 99 0.39 24.58 4.38
N VAL A 100 -0.11 23.83 5.35
CA VAL A 100 -0.88 22.61 5.10
C VAL A 100 -2.31 22.81 5.56
N THR A 101 -3.28 22.43 4.72
CA THR A 101 -4.69 22.42 5.08
C THR A 101 -5.30 21.06 4.77
N ASN A 102 -6.29 20.68 5.56
CA ASN A 102 -7.17 19.55 5.26
C ASN A 102 -8.49 20.13 4.74
N ILE A 103 -8.89 19.70 3.55
CA ILE A 103 -10.09 20.17 2.88
C ILE A 103 -11.07 19.01 2.81
N HIS A 104 -12.22 19.19 3.46
CA HIS A 104 -13.33 18.25 3.43
C HIS A 104 -14.49 18.85 2.63
N LYS A 105 -14.81 18.22 1.51
CA LYS A 105 -15.98 18.50 0.67
C LYS A 105 -17.11 17.54 1.02
N THR A 106 -18.29 18.09 1.26
CA THR A 106 -19.55 17.32 1.36
C THR A 106 -20.52 17.76 0.28
N THR A 107 -21.05 16.81 -0.48
CA THR A 107 -22.03 17.03 -1.56
C THR A 107 -23.39 16.56 -1.09
N LYS A 108 -24.38 17.45 -0.94
CA LYS A 108 -25.76 17.08 -0.58
C LYS A 108 -26.72 17.48 -1.68
N VAL A 109 -27.67 16.61 -1.99
CA VAL A 109 -28.76 16.93 -2.92
C VAL A 109 -29.80 17.75 -2.17
N ASP A 110 -30.08 18.96 -2.65
CA ASP A 110 -31.13 19.80 -2.09
C ASP A 110 -32.50 19.14 -2.36
N PRO A 111 -33.30 18.84 -1.31
CA PRO A 111 -34.58 18.18 -1.45
C PRO A 111 -35.64 19.01 -2.20
N THR A 112 -35.45 20.33 -2.32
CA THR A 112 -36.40 21.24 -2.99
C THR A 112 -36.07 21.46 -4.47
N THR A 113 -34.79 21.55 -4.83
CA THR A 113 -34.35 21.83 -6.20
C THR A 113 -33.84 20.59 -6.95
N GLY A 114 -33.57 19.49 -6.24
CA GLY A 114 -32.99 18.27 -6.81
C GLY A 114 -31.54 18.44 -7.29
N LYS A 115 -30.90 19.57 -7.01
CA LYS A 115 -29.53 19.87 -7.45
C LYS A 115 -28.51 19.55 -6.36
N PRO A 116 -27.32 19.06 -6.73
CA PRO A 116 -26.22 18.90 -5.77
C PRO A 116 -25.71 20.27 -5.32
N THR A 117 -25.52 20.42 -4.01
CA THR A 117 -24.86 21.56 -3.38
C THR A 117 -23.59 21.05 -2.69
N GLU A 118 -22.45 21.67 -2.99
CA GLU A 118 -21.17 21.34 -2.38
C GLU A 118 -20.86 22.31 -1.23
N ASN A 119 -20.36 21.78 -0.13
CA ASN A 119 -19.85 22.55 1.01
C ASN A 119 -18.41 22.16 1.30
N TYR A 120 -17.53 23.14 1.49
CA TYR A 120 -16.11 22.93 1.75
C TYR A 120 -15.75 23.42 3.16
N ILE A 121 -15.15 22.54 3.95
CA ILE A 121 -14.59 22.87 5.26
C ILE A 121 -13.07 22.77 5.15
N THR A 122 -12.38 23.88 5.35
CA THR A 122 -10.91 23.95 5.33
C THR A 122 -10.39 24.10 6.75
N THR A 123 -9.55 23.16 7.18
CA THR A 123 -8.93 23.17 8.51
C THR A 123 -7.42 23.31 8.36
N GLN A 124 -6.82 24.25 9.11
CA GLN A 124 -5.37 24.40 9.14
C GLN A 124 -4.73 23.19 9.84
N VAL A 125 -3.71 22.63 9.21
CA VAL A 125 -2.94 21.50 9.75
C VAL A 125 -1.62 22.02 10.29
N PRO A 126 -1.31 21.78 11.58
CA PRO A 126 -0.01 22.11 12.13
C PRO A 126 1.08 21.24 11.52
N ILE A 127 2.26 21.82 11.33
CA ILE A 127 3.46 21.11 10.91
C ILE A 127 4.57 21.38 11.92
N THR A 128 5.42 20.38 12.12
CA THR A 128 6.56 20.44 13.04
C THR A 128 7.80 19.94 12.35
N ARG A 129 9.00 20.27 12.86
CA ARG A 129 10.21 19.62 12.38
C ARG A 129 10.14 18.13 12.70
N CYS A 130 10.58 17.30 11.77
CA CYS A 130 10.61 15.86 12.00
C CYS A 130 11.59 15.49 13.12
N SER A 131 11.20 14.46 13.86
CA SER A 131 11.99 13.77 14.86
C SER A 131 11.94 12.26 14.57
N LEU A 132 12.80 11.47 15.20
CA LEU A 132 12.74 10.01 15.02
C LEU A 132 11.43 9.40 15.53
N ASP A 133 10.78 10.05 16.48
CA ASP A 133 9.49 9.60 17.02
C ASP A 133 8.37 9.66 15.96
N ASN A 134 8.56 10.45 14.89
CA ASN A 134 7.63 10.48 13.75
C ASN A 134 7.72 9.22 12.88
N PHE A 135 8.73 8.37 13.09
CA PHE A 135 9.01 7.18 12.30
C PHE A 135 9.08 5.92 13.19
N PRO A 136 7.98 5.52 13.84
CA PRO A 136 7.98 4.40 14.79
C PRO A 136 8.21 3.02 14.14
N ASP A 137 7.95 2.90 12.83
CA ASP A 137 8.11 1.65 12.09
C ASP A 137 9.59 1.29 11.89
N GLN A 138 10.00 0.18 12.51
CA GLN A 138 11.38 -0.29 12.47
C GLN A 138 11.81 -0.74 11.06
N ASP A 139 10.88 -1.17 10.21
CA ASP A 139 11.19 -1.57 8.84
C ASP A 139 11.62 -0.36 7.99
N ASN A 140 11.17 0.85 8.38
CA ASN A 140 11.44 2.10 7.69
C ASN A 140 12.46 3.01 8.41
N LEU A 141 12.69 2.80 9.70
CA LEU A 141 13.55 3.65 10.53
C LEU A 141 14.96 3.82 9.94
N HIS A 142 15.55 2.73 9.42
CA HIS A 142 16.89 2.78 8.82
C HIS A 142 16.96 3.75 7.61
N TYR A 143 15.90 3.85 6.82
CA TYR A 143 15.85 4.78 5.69
C TYR A 143 15.89 6.23 6.19
N TYR A 144 15.05 6.57 7.18
CA TYR A 144 15.00 7.92 7.72
C TYR A 144 16.29 8.34 8.41
N GLN A 145 17.02 7.40 9.02
CA GLN A 145 18.34 7.66 9.62
C GLN A 145 19.43 8.00 8.59
N GLN A 146 19.23 7.66 7.31
CA GLN A 146 20.19 7.94 6.24
C GLN A 146 19.96 9.28 5.53
N ILE A 147 18.85 9.95 5.81
CA ILE A 147 18.50 11.25 5.23
C ILE A 147 18.54 12.35 6.27
N ASP A 148 18.62 13.60 5.83
CA ASP A 148 18.54 14.76 6.71
C ASP A 148 17.08 15.09 7.08
N TYR A 149 16.44 14.15 7.79
CA TYR A 149 15.04 14.30 8.22
C TYR A 149 14.84 15.52 9.13
N THR A 150 15.88 15.96 9.87
CA THR A 150 15.79 17.08 10.81
C THR A 150 15.55 18.43 10.11
N ASN A 151 15.90 18.53 8.83
CA ASN A 151 15.61 19.67 7.97
C ASN A 151 14.36 19.45 7.10
N MET A 152 13.41 18.66 7.59
CA MET A 152 12.11 18.42 6.97
C MET A 152 10.96 18.64 7.94
N TYR A 153 9.76 18.80 7.39
CA TYR A 153 8.51 18.92 8.14
C TYR A 153 7.77 17.59 8.19
N CYS A 154 7.16 17.33 9.34
CA CYS A 154 6.31 16.19 9.61
C CYS A 154 5.01 16.68 10.27
N PHE A 155 3.98 15.84 10.22
CA PHE A 155 2.81 16.05 11.08
C PHE A 155 3.16 15.78 12.55
N PRO A 156 2.51 16.46 13.52
CA PRO A 156 2.73 16.20 14.94
C PRO A 156 2.35 14.77 15.33
N LEU A 157 2.98 14.23 16.38
CA LEU A 157 2.82 12.84 16.83
C LEU A 157 1.42 12.46 17.33
N ASP A 158 0.59 13.42 17.73
CA ASP A 158 -0.75 13.15 18.24
C ASP A 158 -1.81 13.82 17.37
N PHE A 159 -1.58 13.79 16.05
CA PHE A 159 -2.42 14.46 15.08
C PHE A 159 -2.94 13.48 14.03
N ASP A 160 -4.25 13.26 14.05
CA ASP A 160 -4.95 12.42 13.09
C ASP A 160 -5.48 13.27 11.93
N LEU A 161 -5.08 12.91 10.72
CA LEU A 161 -5.61 13.45 9.48
C LEU A 161 -6.46 12.39 8.80
N SER A 162 -7.56 12.79 8.17
CA SER A 162 -8.35 11.87 7.35
C SER A 162 -8.26 12.27 5.89
N ILE A 163 -8.25 11.26 5.01
CA ILE A 163 -8.49 11.38 3.57
C ILE A 163 -9.54 10.34 3.17
N GLU A 164 -10.44 10.69 2.25
CA GLU A 164 -11.49 9.78 1.80
C GLU A 164 -12.08 10.19 0.45
N GLY A 165 -12.75 9.23 -0.18
CA GLY A 165 -13.55 9.48 -1.36
C GLY A 165 -12.75 9.78 -2.63
N ASP A 166 -13.50 9.90 -3.72
CA ASP A 166 -13.06 10.47 -4.98
C ASP A 166 -13.82 11.79 -5.16
N PHE A 167 -13.42 12.65 -6.09
CA PHE A 167 -14.00 13.98 -6.25
C PHE A 167 -15.53 13.95 -6.43
N ASN A 168 -16.08 12.89 -7.03
CA ASN A 168 -17.53 12.77 -7.26
C ASN A 168 -18.30 12.16 -6.08
N ALA A 169 -17.63 11.74 -5.00
CA ALA A 169 -18.25 11.12 -3.85
C ALA A 169 -19.03 12.15 -2.99
N GLU A 170 -19.94 11.63 -2.15
CA GLU A 170 -20.67 12.46 -1.17
C GLU A 170 -19.69 13.16 -0.21
N ASN A 171 -18.69 12.43 0.29
CA ASN A 171 -17.60 12.98 1.08
C ASN A 171 -16.30 12.81 0.29
N PHE A 172 -15.55 13.89 0.15
CA PHE A 172 -14.23 13.90 -0.45
C PHE A 172 -13.30 14.71 0.43
N GLN A 173 -12.19 14.11 0.86
CA GLN A 173 -11.26 14.74 1.78
C GLN A 173 -9.83 14.56 1.30
N TYR A 174 -9.07 15.66 1.25
CA TYR A 174 -7.69 15.67 0.80
C TYR A 174 -6.84 16.67 1.60
N ILE A 175 -5.52 16.42 1.59
CA ILE A 175 -4.53 17.31 2.19
C ILE A 175 -3.95 18.20 1.10
N TYR A 176 -3.94 19.51 1.35
CA TYR A 176 -3.36 20.50 0.46
C TYR A 176 -2.10 21.10 1.09
N ILE A 177 -0.95 20.80 0.50
CA ILE A 177 0.35 21.36 0.90
C ILE A 177 0.68 22.49 -0.07
N ASN A 178 0.71 23.71 0.43
CA ASN A 178 1.05 24.89 -0.34
C ASN A 178 2.43 25.41 0.05
N ILE A 179 3.28 25.63 -0.95
CA ILE A 179 4.64 26.13 -0.80
C ILE A 179 4.67 27.47 -1.50
N GLN A 180 5.02 28.51 -0.75
CA GLN A 180 5.06 29.87 -1.27
C GLN A 180 6.39 30.53 -0.93
N LYS A 181 6.83 31.43 -1.80
CA LYS A 181 7.92 32.35 -1.50
C LYS A 181 7.61 33.11 -0.20
N CYS A 182 8.64 33.41 0.59
CA CYS A 182 8.50 34.23 1.79
C CYS A 182 7.80 35.56 1.49
N SER A 183 6.94 35.99 2.41
CA SER A 183 6.16 37.24 2.32
C SER A 183 6.51 38.28 3.39
N GLN A 184 7.13 37.90 4.51
CA GLN A 184 7.47 38.78 5.63
C GLN A 184 8.87 38.49 6.17
N ASN A 185 9.66 39.52 6.49
CA ASN A 185 11.03 39.41 7.02
C ASN A 185 11.96 38.52 6.15
N CYS A 186 11.82 38.65 4.83
CA CYS A 186 12.49 37.80 3.86
C CYS A 186 13.94 38.20 3.61
N LYS A 187 14.74 37.22 3.16
CA LYS A 187 16.07 37.48 2.62
C LYS A 187 16.00 38.31 1.33
N PRO A 188 17.13 38.91 0.88
CA PRO A 188 17.17 39.64 -0.38
C PRO A 188 16.63 38.81 -1.55
N ASP A 189 15.95 39.48 -2.48
CA ASP A 189 15.24 38.81 -3.56
C ASP A 189 16.15 37.94 -4.44
N ASP A 190 17.33 38.46 -4.78
CA ASP A 190 18.33 37.72 -5.58
C ASP A 190 18.77 36.41 -4.89
N TYR A 191 18.87 36.42 -3.57
CA TYR A 191 19.20 35.23 -2.80
C TYR A 191 18.06 34.20 -2.89
N ILE A 192 16.81 34.65 -2.74
CA ILE A 192 15.63 33.78 -2.82
C ILE A 192 15.47 33.22 -4.23
N GLN A 193 15.65 34.04 -5.26
CA GLN A 193 15.57 33.61 -6.66
C GLN A 193 16.62 32.55 -6.98
N ASN A 194 17.86 32.75 -6.53
CA ASN A 194 18.93 31.76 -6.74
C ASN A 194 18.63 30.46 -5.99
N LYS A 195 18.18 30.55 -4.72
CA LYS A 195 17.92 29.36 -3.89
C LYS A 195 16.69 28.57 -4.36
N LEU A 196 15.59 29.24 -4.72
CA LEU A 196 14.33 28.59 -5.13
C LEU A 196 14.23 28.28 -6.63
N GLY A 197 15.04 28.94 -7.46
CA GLY A 197 15.01 28.77 -8.92
C GLY A 197 15.41 27.36 -9.39
N TYR A 198 16.21 26.66 -8.58
CA TYR A 198 16.69 25.30 -8.86
C TYR A 198 16.39 24.32 -7.72
N SER A 199 15.42 24.65 -6.85
CA SER A 199 15.02 23.77 -5.75
C SER A 199 13.99 22.74 -6.17
N PHE A 200 13.84 21.73 -5.33
CA PHE A 200 12.82 20.70 -5.44
C PHE A 200 11.99 20.67 -4.17
N PHE A 201 10.68 20.46 -4.31
CA PHE A 201 9.89 19.95 -3.20
C PHE A 201 10.17 18.46 -3.09
N SER A 202 10.53 17.99 -1.90
CA SER A 202 10.90 16.62 -1.60
C SER A 202 9.93 16.06 -0.58
N MET A 203 9.45 14.83 -0.81
CA MET A 203 8.54 14.14 0.09
C MET A 203 8.94 12.67 0.19
N GLN A 204 9.24 12.22 1.41
CA GLN A 204 9.47 10.83 1.77
C GLN A 204 8.28 10.34 2.57
N PHE A 205 7.82 9.13 2.28
CA PHE A 205 6.69 8.55 2.98
C PHE A 205 6.76 7.03 3.02
N SER A 206 6.05 6.45 3.99
CA SER A 206 5.83 5.00 4.07
C SER A 206 4.80 4.57 3.03
N ASP A 207 5.18 3.64 2.17
CA ASP A 207 4.31 2.97 1.20
C ASP A 207 4.26 1.47 1.51
N ILE A 208 3.42 0.73 0.80
CA ILE A 208 3.24 -0.71 1.02
C ILE A 208 3.34 -1.50 -0.28
N ILE A 209 3.88 -2.71 -0.18
CA ILE A 209 3.68 -3.76 -1.19
C ILE A 209 2.84 -4.87 -0.60
N VAL A 210 2.00 -5.49 -1.44
CA VAL A 210 1.23 -6.66 -1.06
C VAL A 210 2.09 -7.91 -1.28
N ASP A 211 2.50 -8.55 -0.19
CA ASP A 211 3.20 -9.83 -0.17
C ASP A 211 2.22 -10.95 0.24
N PRO A 212 1.70 -11.74 -0.72
CA PRO A 212 0.73 -12.79 -0.43
C PRO A 212 1.34 -13.97 0.33
N THR A 213 2.67 -14.04 0.47
CA THR A 213 3.35 -15.11 1.23
C THR A 213 3.29 -14.89 2.74
N GLN A 214 2.99 -13.67 3.19
CA GLN A 214 2.86 -13.34 4.60
C GLN A 214 1.45 -13.65 5.12
N LYS A 215 1.36 -14.61 6.05
CA LYS A 215 0.08 -15.14 6.56
C LYS A 215 -0.71 -14.14 7.41
N THR A 216 -0.03 -13.35 8.24
CA THR A 216 -0.68 -12.51 9.28
C THR A 216 -0.91 -11.09 8.83
N ASN A 217 0.04 -10.50 8.12
CA ASN A 217 -0.08 -9.18 7.53
C ASN A 217 0.54 -9.22 6.12
N PRO A 218 -0.28 -9.18 5.06
CA PRO A 218 0.21 -9.21 3.68
C PRO A 218 0.79 -7.86 3.25
N PHE A 219 0.71 -6.82 4.07
CA PHE A 219 1.26 -5.50 3.74
C PHE A 219 2.67 -5.36 4.30
N LYS A 220 3.65 -5.33 3.41
CA LYS A 220 5.03 -5.02 3.76
C LYS A 220 5.29 -3.55 3.52
N HIS A 221 5.65 -2.83 4.57
CA HIS A 221 5.96 -1.42 4.52
C HIS A 221 7.37 -1.20 3.94
N TYR A 222 7.54 -0.09 3.22
CA TYR A 222 8.84 0.38 2.76
C TYR A 222 8.80 1.90 2.58
N SER A 223 9.97 2.53 2.53
CA SER A 223 10.07 3.98 2.36
C SER A 223 10.19 4.32 0.88
N ARG A 224 9.45 5.33 0.45
CA ARG A 224 9.47 5.86 -0.92
C ARG A 224 9.74 7.36 -0.87
N ASP A 225 10.54 7.85 -1.80
CA ASP A 225 10.76 9.27 -2.04
C ASP A 225 10.15 9.74 -3.36
N THR A 226 9.73 11.00 -3.36
CA THR A 226 9.29 11.72 -4.54
C THR A 226 9.82 13.14 -4.50
N PHE A 227 10.11 13.71 -5.66
CA PHE A 227 10.60 15.07 -5.78
C PHE A 227 9.96 15.78 -6.97
N PHE A 228 9.66 17.06 -6.79
CA PHE A 228 9.00 17.90 -7.78
C PHE A 228 9.78 19.20 -7.94
N SER A 229 10.20 19.52 -9.16
CA SER A 229 10.92 20.76 -9.42
C SER A 229 10.02 21.96 -9.13
N THR A 230 10.50 22.93 -8.35
CA THR A 230 9.76 24.17 -8.12
C THR A 230 10.04 25.20 -9.21
N SER A 231 9.20 26.23 -9.33
CA SER A 231 9.46 27.38 -10.18
C SER A 231 8.79 28.62 -9.60
N LEU A 232 9.54 29.74 -9.59
CA LEU A 232 9.01 31.04 -9.19
C LEU A 232 8.17 31.71 -10.27
N GLN A 233 8.31 31.28 -11.53
CA GLN A 233 7.65 31.88 -12.69
C GLN A 233 6.41 31.10 -13.12
N MET A 234 6.42 29.79 -12.90
CA MET A 234 5.36 28.87 -13.31
C MET A 234 4.90 28.08 -12.11
N PRO A 235 3.84 28.52 -11.41
CA PRO A 235 3.25 27.75 -10.32
C PRO A 235 2.86 26.36 -10.83
N LYS A 236 3.20 25.35 -10.03
CA LYS A 236 2.90 23.95 -10.32
C LYS A 236 1.91 23.43 -9.31
N GLU A 237 1.00 22.61 -9.79
CA GLU A 237 0.10 21.82 -8.97
C GLU A 237 0.42 20.35 -9.17
N VAL A 238 0.55 19.62 -8.08
CA VAL A 238 0.86 18.20 -8.08
C VAL A 238 -0.27 17.47 -7.37
N TYR A 239 -0.94 16.58 -8.09
CA TYR A 239 -1.91 15.65 -7.53
C TYR A 239 -1.18 14.39 -7.12
N PHE A 240 -1.14 14.12 -5.82
CA PHE A 240 -0.58 12.89 -5.26
C PHE A 240 -1.74 11.96 -4.89
N GLN A 241 -1.90 10.87 -5.64
CA GLN A 241 -3.06 10.00 -5.54
C GLN A 241 -2.72 8.69 -4.82
N MET A 242 -3.59 8.32 -3.88
CA MET A 242 -3.51 7.07 -3.13
C MET A 242 -4.67 6.16 -3.52
N ARG A 243 -4.48 4.84 -3.38
CA ARG A 243 -5.52 3.84 -3.64
C ARG A 243 -5.64 2.87 -2.48
N ASN A 244 -6.84 2.41 -2.20
CA ASN A 244 -7.09 1.36 -1.21
C ASN A 244 -6.77 -0.01 -1.81
N ASN A 245 -5.89 -0.77 -1.15
CA ASN A 245 -5.64 -2.17 -1.49
C ASN A 245 -6.45 -3.05 -0.55
N TYR A 246 -7.07 -4.09 -1.10
CA TYR A 246 -7.84 -5.07 -0.35
C TYR A 246 -7.24 -6.44 -0.58
N VAL A 247 -6.92 -7.14 0.50
CA VAL A 247 -6.48 -8.54 0.46
C VAL A 247 -7.55 -9.38 1.11
N GLN A 248 -8.14 -10.27 0.32
CA GLN A 248 -9.13 -11.24 0.76
C GLN A 248 -8.47 -12.61 0.78
N SER A 249 -8.45 -13.25 1.95
CA SER A 249 -7.83 -14.55 2.15
C SER A 249 -8.88 -15.53 2.65
N ASP A 250 -9.11 -16.60 1.90
CA ASP A 250 -9.98 -17.70 2.33
C ASP A 250 -9.15 -18.74 3.09
N TYR A 251 -9.44 -18.89 4.38
CA TYR A 251 -8.82 -19.85 5.27
C TYR A 251 -9.65 -21.12 5.49
N GLY A 252 -10.75 -21.24 4.77
CA GLY A 252 -11.70 -22.34 4.82
C GLY A 252 -11.13 -23.67 4.32
N TRP A 253 -11.36 -24.74 5.08
CA TRP A 253 -11.00 -26.10 4.66
C TRP A 253 -12.15 -26.86 4.01
N ILE A 254 -13.37 -26.65 4.52
CA ILE A 254 -14.60 -27.32 4.07
C ILE A 254 -15.62 -26.27 3.61
N THR A 255 -15.75 -25.18 4.36
CA THR A 255 -16.56 -24.01 4.05
C THR A 255 -15.67 -22.79 3.94
N SER A 256 -16.04 -21.81 3.10
CA SER A 256 -15.31 -20.55 2.95
C SER A 256 -15.20 -19.80 4.28
N ASP A 257 -14.01 -19.32 4.59
CA ASP A 257 -13.69 -18.48 5.75
C ASP A 257 -12.84 -17.30 5.28
N ILE A 258 -13.51 -16.27 4.75
CA ILE A 258 -12.86 -15.14 4.07
C ILE A 258 -12.57 -14.04 5.08
N GLU A 259 -11.28 -13.78 5.32
CA GLU A 259 -10.80 -12.61 6.02
C GLU A 259 -10.42 -11.50 5.02
N THR A 260 -10.82 -10.26 5.29
CA THR A 260 -10.46 -9.10 4.45
C THR A 260 -9.65 -8.09 5.26
N VAL A 261 -8.46 -7.78 4.79
CA VAL A 261 -7.63 -6.69 5.29
C VAL A 261 -7.46 -5.63 4.20
N ASN A 262 -7.28 -4.36 4.61
CA ASN A 262 -7.12 -3.26 3.67
C ASN A 262 -6.06 -2.27 4.16
N PHE A 263 -5.33 -1.70 3.21
CA PHE A 263 -4.34 -0.67 3.48
C PHE A 263 -4.12 0.19 2.22
N PRO A 264 -4.05 1.52 2.33
CA PRO A 264 -3.82 2.35 1.15
C PRO A 264 -2.36 2.36 0.74
N SER A 265 -2.11 2.48 -0.56
CA SER A 265 -0.77 2.66 -1.13
C SER A 265 -0.75 3.89 -2.01
N PHE A 266 0.45 4.36 -2.34
CA PHE A 266 0.63 5.27 -3.46
C PHE A 266 0.08 4.64 -4.76
N SER A 267 -0.53 5.47 -5.60
CA SER A 267 -1.03 5.07 -6.92
C SER A 267 -0.26 5.77 -8.02
N TYR A 268 -0.38 7.10 -8.13
CA TYR A 268 0.31 7.89 -9.14
C TYR A 268 0.41 9.36 -8.74
N THR A 269 1.25 10.10 -9.46
CA THR A 269 1.32 11.56 -9.38
C THR A 269 1.00 12.18 -10.73
N GLU A 270 0.24 13.27 -10.73
CA GLU A 270 0.01 14.10 -11.91
C GLU A 270 0.50 15.52 -11.65
N GLN A 271 1.29 16.09 -12.57
CA GLN A 271 1.84 17.44 -12.43
C GLN A 271 1.26 18.35 -13.51
N ASN A 272 0.64 19.44 -13.08
CA ASN A 272 0.04 20.44 -13.94
C ASN A 272 0.71 21.81 -13.71
N VAL A 273 0.90 22.58 -14.79
CA VAL A 273 1.36 23.96 -14.70
C VAL A 273 0.15 24.87 -14.67
N ARG A 274 0.00 25.65 -13.60
CA ARG A 274 -1.08 26.62 -13.48
C ARG A 274 -0.71 27.82 -14.34
N LYS A 275 -1.46 28.04 -15.43
CA LYS A 275 -1.34 29.23 -16.28
C LYS A 275 -2.03 30.43 -15.63
#